data_AF-A0A4Q5ANK5-F1
#
_entry.id   AF-A0A4Q5ANK5-F1
#
_cell.length_a   1.000
_cell.length_b   1.000
_cell.length_c   1.000
_cell.angle_alpha   90.00
_cell.angle_beta   90.00
_cell.angle_gamma   90.00
#
_symmetry.space_group_name_H-M   'P 1'
#
loop_
_entity.id
_entity.type
_entity.pdbx_description
1 polymer ?
#
loop_
_entity_poly.entity_id
_entity_poly.type
_entity_poly.pdbx_seq_one_letter_code
_entity_poly.pdbx_strand_id
1 'polypeptide(L)'
;MKAVHLMGRLALDDGFIARMDTLVHRAAEAFAQDEYDPHATLRTVSDWTEEFADACAGTYGETYSHDDVLQAAGMALSAITETINEQIGKLTEAGFALPHIAEANRRQRRERIDTYFEERAMLDQDTLLRTTYSLNAPTTAEALWAMGRVYGSQPRTELIDGNADHQADSNIAGVDSLDILIPSSGHSSLSR
;
A
#
# COMPACT_ATOMS: atom_id res chain seq x y z
N MET A 1 -13.43 16.14 -8.32
CA MET A 1 -14.04 15.03 -9.08
C MET A 1 -14.66 14.07 -8.08
N LYS A 2 -15.87 13.53 -8.30
CA LYS A 2 -16.56 12.69 -7.29
C LYS A 2 -15.88 11.33 -7.12
N ALA A 3 -15.39 10.70 -8.19
CA ALA A 3 -14.55 9.50 -8.14
C ALA A 3 -13.35 9.61 -7.17
N VAL A 4 -12.63 10.72 -7.24
CA VAL A 4 -11.48 11.03 -6.37
C VAL A 4 -11.89 11.12 -4.90
N HIS A 5 -13.04 11.74 -4.63
CA HIS A 5 -13.57 11.84 -3.28
C HIS A 5 -13.98 10.46 -2.75
N LEU A 6 -14.64 9.64 -3.56
CA LEU A 6 -14.98 8.26 -3.24
C LEU A 6 -13.72 7.43 -2.94
N MET A 7 -12.68 7.52 -3.78
CA MET A 7 -11.39 6.87 -3.54
C MET A 7 -10.76 7.30 -2.22
N GLY A 8 -10.84 8.59 -1.88
CA GLY A 8 -10.38 9.09 -0.59
C GLY A 8 -11.11 8.46 0.60
N ARG A 9 -12.41 8.15 0.47
CA ARG A 9 -13.17 7.43 1.49
C ARG A 9 -12.82 5.95 1.55
N LEU A 10 -12.70 5.28 0.40
CA LEU A 10 -12.28 3.87 0.32
C LEU A 10 -10.89 3.65 0.96
N ALA A 11 -9.97 4.59 0.76
CA ALA A 11 -8.62 4.54 1.34
C ALA A 11 -8.59 4.71 2.87
N LEU A 12 -9.72 5.07 3.49
CA LEU A 12 -9.89 5.24 4.93
C LEU A 12 -10.84 4.19 5.53
N ASP A 13 -11.44 3.33 4.70
CA ASP A 13 -12.39 2.31 5.16
C ASP A 13 -11.69 0.98 5.44
N ASP A 14 -11.67 0.57 6.70
CA ASP A 14 -10.99 -0.66 7.13
C ASP A 14 -11.60 -1.92 6.49
N GLY A 15 -12.91 -1.93 6.24
CA GLY A 15 -13.60 -3.04 5.59
C GLY A 15 -13.17 -3.24 4.14
N PHE A 16 -13.10 -2.15 3.38
CA PHE A 16 -12.62 -2.12 2.01
C PHE A 16 -11.13 -2.47 1.94
N ILE A 17 -10.30 -1.91 2.83
CA ILE A 17 -8.88 -2.24 2.92
C ILE A 17 -8.67 -3.74 3.16
N ALA A 18 -9.43 -4.35 4.08
CA ALA A 18 -9.33 -5.79 4.36
C ALA A 18 -9.76 -6.66 3.16
N ARG A 19 -10.80 -6.25 2.43
CA ARG A 19 -11.21 -6.93 1.18
C ARG A 19 -10.13 -6.82 0.10
N MET A 20 -9.54 -5.64 -0.05
CA MET A 20 -8.44 -5.40 -0.99
C MET A 20 -7.20 -6.21 -0.61
N ASP A 21 -6.89 -6.37 0.67
CA ASP A 21 -5.76 -7.18 1.12
C ASP A 21 -5.96 -8.66 0.80
N THR A 22 -7.18 -9.17 1.00
CA THR A 22 -7.56 -10.52 0.56
C THR A 22 -7.46 -10.66 -0.97
N LEU A 23 -7.86 -9.63 -1.72
CA LEU A 23 -7.77 -9.61 -3.18
C LEU A 23 -6.32 -9.67 -3.66
N VAL A 24 -5.41 -8.94 -3.00
CA VAL A 24 -3.97 -8.95 -3.33
C VAL A 24 -3.43 -10.38 -3.33
N HIS A 25 -3.71 -11.15 -2.27
CA HIS A 25 -3.24 -12.53 -2.15
C HIS A 25 -3.87 -13.43 -3.23
N ARG A 26 -5.18 -13.36 -3.42
CA ARG A 26 -5.90 -14.15 -4.44
C ARG A 26 -5.44 -13.83 -5.86
N ALA A 27 -5.23 -12.55 -6.17
CA ALA A 27 -4.76 -12.10 -7.48
C ALA A 27 -3.34 -12.61 -7.73
N ALA A 28 -2.46 -12.54 -6.74
CA ALA A 28 -1.10 -13.06 -6.85
C ALA A 28 -1.07 -14.58 -7.03
N GLU A 29 -1.90 -15.32 -6.29
CA GLU A 29 -2.06 -16.78 -6.45
C GLU A 29 -2.57 -17.14 -7.84
N ALA A 30 -3.66 -16.50 -8.30
CA ALA A 30 -4.21 -16.72 -9.62
C ALA A 30 -3.19 -16.38 -10.71
N PHE A 31 -2.41 -15.31 -10.56
CA PHE A 31 -1.36 -14.94 -11.50
C PHE A 31 -0.23 -15.97 -11.53
N ALA A 32 0.18 -16.46 -10.35
CA ALA A 32 1.21 -17.49 -10.22
C ALA A 32 0.82 -18.81 -10.90
N GLN A 33 -0.49 -19.09 -11.02
CA GLN A 33 -1.05 -20.27 -11.69
C GLN A 33 -1.55 -20.01 -13.13
N ASP A 34 -1.32 -18.83 -13.71
CA ASP A 34 -1.82 -18.45 -15.05
C ASP A 34 -3.36 -18.46 -15.18
N GLU A 35 -4.06 -18.17 -14.07
CA GLU A 35 -5.52 -18.11 -13.95
C GLU A 35 -6.04 -16.69 -13.71
N TYR A 36 -5.15 -15.68 -13.69
CA TYR A 36 -5.53 -14.30 -13.39
C TYR A 36 -6.39 -13.67 -14.50
N ASP A 37 -7.62 -13.29 -14.15
CA ASP A 37 -8.51 -12.49 -15.00
C ASP A 37 -8.55 -11.04 -14.50
N PRO A 38 -7.95 -10.07 -15.24
CA PRO A 38 -7.97 -8.66 -14.85
C PRO A 38 -9.39 -8.06 -14.92
N HIS A 39 -10.25 -8.53 -15.81
CA HIS A 39 -11.62 -8.04 -15.92
C HIS A 39 -12.49 -8.54 -14.77
N ALA A 40 -12.34 -9.80 -14.35
CA ALA A 40 -13.01 -10.31 -13.15
C ALA A 40 -12.54 -9.59 -11.88
N THR A 41 -11.24 -9.31 -11.79
CA THR A 41 -10.65 -8.56 -10.68
C THR A 41 -11.23 -7.14 -10.62
N LEU A 42 -11.25 -6.41 -11.75
CA LEU A 42 -11.84 -5.07 -11.80
C LEU A 42 -13.34 -5.07 -11.47
N ARG A 43 -14.12 -6.05 -11.97
CA ARG A 43 -15.54 -6.19 -11.62
C ARG A 43 -15.72 -6.35 -10.12
N THR A 44 -14.95 -7.24 -9.50
CA THR A 44 -15.00 -7.48 -8.05
C THR A 44 -14.75 -6.20 -7.24
N VAL A 45 -13.73 -5.43 -7.61
CA VAL A 45 -13.44 -4.14 -6.93
C VAL A 45 -14.53 -3.11 -7.21
N SER A 46 -15.11 -3.10 -8.40
CA SER A 46 -16.21 -2.20 -8.77
C SER A 46 -17.47 -2.50 -7.95
N ASP A 47 -17.82 -3.77 -7.78
CA ASP A 47 -18.96 -4.21 -6.98
C ASP A 47 -18.78 -3.77 -5.50
N TRP A 48 -17.59 -3.96 -4.92
CA TRP A 48 -17.30 -3.49 -3.56
C TRP A 48 -17.32 -1.96 -3.44
N THR A 49 -16.88 -1.27 -4.49
CA THR A 49 -16.91 0.20 -4.53
C THR A 49 -18.34 0.73 -4.64
N GLU A 50 -19.21 0.04 -5.36
CA GLU A 50 -20.64 0.33 -5.46
C GLU A 50 -21.34 0.11 -4.11
N GLU A 51 -21.10 -1.02 -3.45
CA GLU A 51 -21.61 -1.28 -2.09
C GLU A 51 -21.22 -0.16 -1.11
N PHE A 52 -19.97 0.31 -1.19
CA PHE A 52 -19.49 1.40 -0.36
C PHE A 52 -20.11 2.76 -0.72
N ALA A 53 -20.28 3.03 -2.02
CA ALA A 53 -20.93 4.24 -2.50
C ALA A 53 -22.39 4.32 -2.05
N ASP A 54 -23.12 3.19 -2.06
CA ASP A 54 -24.49 3.09 -1.56
C ASP A 54 -24.55 3.34 -0.04
N ALA A 55 -23.58 2.82 0.72
CA ALA A 55 -23.47 3.10 2.15
C ALA A 55 -23.20 4.60 2.42
N CYS A 56 -22.42 5.25 1.57
CA CYS A 56 -22.18 6.69 1.66
C CYS A 56 -23.43 7.52 1.36
N ALA A 57 -24.26 7.08 0.41
CA ALA A 57 -25.55 7.72 0.13
C ALA A 57 -26.48 7.66 1.35
N GLY A 58 -26.56 6.49 2.00
CA GLY A 58 -27.38 6.31 3.20
C GLY A 58 -26.89 7.10 4.42
N THR A 59 -25.58 7.25 4.57
CA THR A 59 -24.97 7.83 5.80
C THR A 59 -24.70 9.33 5.68
N TYR A 60 -24.24 9.79 4.52
CA TYR A 60 -23.78 11.17 4.29
C TYR A 60 -24.61 11.93 3.24
N GLY A 61 -25.58 11.27 2.59
CA GLY A 61 -26.35 11.86 1.50
C GLY A 61 -25.53 12.06 0.22
N GLU A 62 -24.40 11.36 0.09
CA GLU A 62 -23.48 11.48 -1.03
C GLU A 62 -23.83 10.51 -2.14
N THR A 63 -24.06 11.03 -3.34
CA THR A 63 -24.40 10.21 -4.52
C THR A 63 -23.26 10.19 -5.51
N TYR A 64 -22.95 9.00 -6.01
CA TYR A 64 -21.90 8.75 -7.00
C TYR A 64 -22.53 8.14 -8.25
N SER A 65 -22.01 8.52 -9.43
CA SER A 65 -22.41 7.89 -10.68
C SER A 65 -21.69 6.55 -10.87
N HIS A 66 -22.19 5.72 -11.78
CA HIS A 66 -21.50 4.49 -12.17
C HIS A 66 -20.07 4.76 -12.68
N ASP A 67 -19.88 5.85 -13.42
CA ASP A 67 -18.56 6.26 -13.91
C ASP A 67 -17.62 6.66 -12.74
N ASP A 68 -18.16 7.30 -11.69
CA ASP A 68 -17.37 7.64 -10.49
C ASP A 68 -16.90 6.37 -9.76
N VAL A 69 -17.79 5.37 -9.64
CA VAL A 69 -17.51 4.07 -9.03
C VAL A 69 -16.42 3.34 -9.81
N LEU A 70 -16.56 3.23 -11.13
CA LEU A 70 -15.60 2.51 -11.96
C LEU A 70 -14.21 3.19 -11.95
N GLN A 71 -14.18 4.52 -11.97
CA GLN A 71 -12.92 5.26 -11.84
C GLN A 71 -12.28 5.07 -10.47
N ALA A 72 -13.06 5.12 -9.38
CA ALA A 72 -12.55 4.87 -8.04
C ALA A 72 -12.01 3.45 -7.87
N ALA A 73 -12.72 2.45 -8.39
CA ALA A 73 -12.28 1.06 -8.40
C ALA A 73 -10.97 0.88 -9.19
N GLY A 74 -10.85 1.52 -10.36
CA GLY A 74 -9.62 1.51 -11.15
C GLY A 74 -8.44 2.16 -10.41
N MET A 75 -8.67 3.26 -9.70
CA MET A 75 -7.65 3.89 -8.85
C MET A 75 -7.22 2.98 -7.70
N ALA A 76 -8.17 2.33 -7.02
CA ALA A 76 -7.90 1.40 -5.93
C ALA A 76 -7.09 0.18 -6.40
N LEU A 77 -7.45 -0.41 -7.55
CA LEU A 77 -6.71 -1.52 -8.13
C LEU A 77 -5.30 -1.10 -8.56
N SER A 78 -5.17 0.09 -9.18
CA SER A 78 -3.87 0.64 -9.56
C SER A 78 -2.96 0.81 -8.36
N ALA A 79 -3.50 1.26 -7.22
CA ALA A 79 -2.74 1.48 -6.00
C ALA A 79 -2.05 0.21 -5.49
N ILE A 80 -2.75 -0.92 -5.52
CA ILE A 80 -2.26 -2.19 -4.95
C ILE A 80 -1.41 -3.03 -5.92
N THR A 81 -1.15 -2.54 -7.14
CA THR A 81 -0.41 -3.28 -8.17
C THR A 81 0.98 -3.69 -7.68
N GLU A 82 1.71 -2.79 -7.02
CA GLU A 82 3.04 -3.11 -6.46
C GLU A 82 2.94 -4.13 -5.32
N THR A 83 1.88 -4.10 -4.52
CA THR A 83 1.63 -5.09 -3.46
C THR A 83 1.35 -6.47 -4.06
N ILE A 84 0.58 -6.56 -5.15
CA ILE A 84 0.36 -7.81 -5.90
C ILE A 84 1.69 -8.33 -6.47
N ASN A 85 2.49 -7.47 -7.09
CA ASN A 85 3.78 -7.84 -7.68
C ASN A 85 4.75 -8.42 -6.64
N GLU A 86 4.77 -7.85 -5.42
CA GLU A 86 5.57 -8.36 -4.32
C GLU A 86 5.10 -9.76 -3.87
N GLN A 87 3.79 -9.98 -3.77
CA GLN A 87 3.27 -11.30 -3.42
C GLN A 87 3.56 -12.35 -4.50
N ILE A 88 3.50 -11.98 -5.78
CA ILE A 88 3.95 -12.85 -6.88
C ILE A 88 5.44 -13.19 -6.73
N GLY A 89 6.27 -12.21 -6.34
CA GLY A 89 7.68 -12.42 -6.03
C GLY A 89 7.89 -13.44 -4.91
N LYS A 90 7.14 -13.32 -3.81
CA LYS A 90 7.20 -14.27 -2.68
C LYS A 90 6.75 -15.68 -3.09
N LEU A 91 5.68 -15.81 -3.86
CA LEU A 91 5.20 -17.10 -4.39
C LEU A 91 6.23 -17.73 -5.34
N THR A 92 6.91 -16.90 -6.15
CA THR A 92 7.99 -17.33 -7.04
C THR A 92 9.19 -17.86 -6.26
N GLU A 93 9.62 -17.13 -5.22
CA GLU A 93 10.74 -17.52 -4.35
C GLU A 93 10.44 -18.80 -3.55
N ALA A 94 9.18 -18.98 -3.14
CA ALA A 94 8.71 -20.18 -2.45
C ALA A 94 8.46 -21.38 -3.40
N GLY A 95 8.58 -21.20 -4.72
CA GLY A 95 8.40 -22.27 -5.70
C GLY A 95 6.94 -22.64 -6.01
N PHE A 96 6.00 -21.76 -5.67
CA PHE A 96 4.57 -21.95 -5.95
C PHE A 96 4.13 -21.43 -7.31
N ALA A 97 4.94 -20.61 -7.99
CA ALA A 97 4.64 -20.10 -9.33
C ALA A 97 4.97 -21.09 -10.45
N LEU A 98 4.18 -21.08 -11.52
CA LEU A 98 4.47 -21.84 -12.73
C LEU A 98 5.86 -21.46 -13.30
N PRO A 99 6.60 -22.40 -13.93
CA PRO A 99 7.98 -22.16 -14.35
C PRO A 99 8.19 -20.94 -15.25
N HIS A 100 7.24 -20.68 -16.16
CA HIS A 100 7.31 -19.54 -17.08
C HIS A 100 7.00 -18.20 -16.39
N ILE A 101 6.10 -18.19 -15.40
CA ILE A 101 5.81 -17.03 -14.55
C ILE A 101 7.02 -16.72 -13.66
N ALA A 102 7.60 -17.75 -13.03
CA ALA A 102 8.79 -17.62 -12.21
C ALA A 102 9.98 -17.04 -13.00
N GLU A 103 10.18 -17.51 -14.24
CA GLU A 103 11.23 -16.97 -15.10
C GLU A 103 10.97 -15.52 -15.52
N ALA A 104 9.73 -15.18 -15.88
CA ALA A 104 9.35 -13.80 -16.19
C ALA A 104 9.55 -12.87 -14.99
N ASN A 105 9.15 -13.30 -13.79
CA ASN A 105 9.33 -12.54 -12.56
C ASN A 105 10.82 -12.32 -12.23
N ARG A 106 11.66 -13.36 -12.34
CA ARG A 106 13.12 -13.25 -12.15
C ARG A 106 13.77 -12.29 -13.13
N ARG A 107 13.36 -12.32 -14.40
CA ARG A 107 13.85 -11.40 -15.44
C ARG A 107 13.45 -9.96 -15.12
N GLN A 108 12.17 -9.70 -14.82
CA GLN A 108 11.67 -8.38 -14.46
C GLN A 108 12.34 -7.84 -13.19
N ARG A 109 12.54 -8.68 -12.16
CA ARG A 109 13.21 -8.28 -10.92
C ARG A 109 14.67 -7.89 -11.18
N ARG A 110 15.35 -8.57 -12.10
CA ARG A 110 16.72 -8.21 -12.51
C ARG A 110 16.77 -6.88 -13.24
N GLU A 111 15.89 -6.68 -14.22
CA GLU A 111 15.77 -5.41 -14.95
C GLU A 111 15.48 -4.24 -14.00
N ARG A 112 14.56 -4.41 -13.03
CA ARG A 112 14.25 -3.40 -12.02
C ARG A 112 15.43 -3.06 -11.09
N ILE A 113 16.21 -4.06 -10.69
CA ILE A 113 17.38 -3.85 -9.84
C ILE A 113 18.46 -3.05 -10.58
N ASP A 114 18.68 -3.35 -11.86
CA ASP A 114 19.64 -2.63 -12.69
C ASP A 114 19.22 -1.16 -12.86
N THR A 115 17.95 -0.91 -13.20
CA THR A 115 17.40 0.47 -13.25
C THR A 115 17.53 1.19 -11.91
N TYR A 116 17.24 0.52 -10.79
CA TYR A 116 17.36 1.11 -9.45
C TYR A 116 18.79 1.59 -9.15
N PHE A 117 19.80 0.78 -9.45
CA PHE A 117 21.19 1.17 -9.21
C PHE A 117 21.66 2.28 -10.14
N GLU A 118 21.19 2.28 -11.39
CA GLU A 118 21.47 3.36 -12.35
C GLU A 118 20.85 4.69 -11.89
N GLU A 119 19.57 4.70 -11.52
CA GLU A 119 18.88 5.89 -11.01
C GLU A 119 19.54 6.39 -9.72
N ARG A 120 19.87 5.49 -8.80
CA ARG A 120 20.50 5.85 -7.52
C ARG A 120 21.92 6.38 -7.70
N ALA A 121 22.66 5.94 -8.71
CA ALA A 121 23.98 6.47 -9.05
C ALA A 121 23.91 7.90 -9.64
N MET A 122 22.75 8.34 -10.13
CA MET A 122 22.53 9.70 -10.66
C MET A 122 22.06 10.70 -9.60
N LEU A 123 21.71 10.24 -8.39
CA LEU A 123 21.23 11.12 -7.30
C LEU A 123 22.39 11.77 -6.55
N ASP A 124 22.20 13.04 -6.16
CA ASP A 124 23.12 13.73 -5.27
C ASP A 124 23.02 13.20 -3.82
N GLN A 125 24.05 13.50 -3.03
CA GLN A 125 24.18 12.96 -1.68
C GLN A 125 23.11 13.46 -0.70
N ASP A 126 22.57 14.67 -0.86
CA ASP A 126 21.48 15.18 -0.01
C ASP A 126 20.17 14.45 -0.33
N THR A 127 19.90 14.20 -1.61
CA THR A 127 18.73 13.42 -2.04
C THR A 127 18.80 11.97 -1.54
N LEU A 128 19.99 11.33 -1.59
CA LEU A 128 20.20 9.98 -1.07
C LEU A 128 19.98 9.87 0.44
N LEU A 129 20.33 10.91 1.20
CA LEU A 129 20.15 10.95 2.66
C LEU A 129 18.69 11.21 3.06
N ARG A 130 17.92 11.92 2.23
CA ARG A 130 16.51 12.23 2.47
C ARG A 130 15.54 11.17 1.93
N THR A 131 15.99 10.29 1.04
CA THR A 131 15.15 9.21 0.49
C THR A 131 15.43 7.87 1.15
N THR A 132 14.51 7.43 2.00
CA THR A 132 14.42 6.04 2.43
C THR A 132 13.73 5.23 1.34
N TYR A 133 14.47 4.85 0.28
CA TYR A 133 13.95 3.91 -0.71
C TYR A 133 13.81 2.54 -0.04
N SER A 134 12.59 2.20 0.39
CA SER A 134 12.26 0.84 0.81
C SER A 134 12.21 -0.05 -0.43
N LEU A 135 13.00 -1.12 -0.43
CA LEU A 135 12.90 -2.19 -1.44
C LEU A 135 11.65 -3.07 -1.23
N ASN A 136 11.01 -2.98 -0.07
CA ASN A 136 9.79 -3.71 0.23
C ASN A 136 8.58 -2.95 -0.30
N ALA A 137 7.67 -3.66 -0.98
CA ALA A 137 6.42 -3.06 -1.42
C ALA A 137 5.58 -2.58 -0.23
N PRO A 138 4.78 -1.50 -0.42
CA PRO A 138 3.88 -1.01 0.60
C PRO A 138 2.81 -2.06 0.94
N THR A 139 2.34 -2.04 2.18
CA THR A 139 1.12 -2.75 2.57
C THR A 139 -0.07 -2.23 1.76
N THR A 140 -1.12 -3.04 1.64
CA THR A 140 -2.38 -2.66 0.98
C THR A 140 -2.93 -1.33 1.52
N ALA A 141 -2.89 -1.15 2.85
CA ALA A 141 -3.33 0.07 3.51
C ALA A 141 -2.46 1.29 3.12
N GLU A 142 -1.13 1.16 3.15
CA GLU A 142 -0.22 2.24 2.76
C GLU A 142 -0.39 2.61 1.28
N ALA A 143 -0.57 1.62 0.40
CA ALA A 143 -0.78 1.82 -1.02
C ALA A 143 -2.08 2.58 -1.31
N LEU A 144 -3.20 2.15 -0.71
CA LEU A 144 -4.49 2.82 -0.85
C LEU A 144 -4.46 4.23 -0.26
N TRP A 145 -3.82 4.41 0.89
CA TRP A 145 -3.69 5.71 1.55
C TRP A 145 -2.83 6.69 0.73
N ALA A 146 -1.71 6.22 0.16
CA ALA A 146 -0.89 7.01 -0.74
C ALA A 146 -1.69 7.47 -1.96
N MET A 147 -2.49 6.58 -2.55
CA MET A 147 -3.38 6.91 -3.67
C MET A 147 -4.46 7.93 -3.27
N GLY A 148 -5.09 7.75 -2.12
CA GLY A 148 -6.06 8.70 -1.56
C GLY A 148 -5.47 10.10 -1.35
N ARG A 149 -4.21 10.20 -0.90
CA ARG A 149 -3.50 11.47 -0.71
C ARG A 149 -3.15 12.17 -2.02
N VAL A 150 -2.69 11.43 -3.03
CA VAL A 150 -2.39 11.99 -4.37
C VAL A 150 -3.61 12.70 -4.96
N TYR A 151 -4.81 12.23 -4.62
CA TYR A 151 -6.06 12.81 -5.10
C TYR A 151 -6.82 13.66 -4.07
N GLY A 152 -6.31 13.85 -2.85
CA GLY A 152 -6.80 14.87 -1.91
C GLY A 152 -7.74 14.39 -0.79
N SER A 153 -7.56 13.18 -0.26
CA SER A 153 -8.24 12.75 0.97
C SER A 153 -7.85 13.63 2.17
N GLN A 154 -8.85 14.22 2.86
CA GLN A 154 -8.66 14.78 4.20
C GLN A 154 -8.35 13.66 5.22
N PRO A 155 -7.73 13.97 6.38
CA PRO A 155 -7.26 12.95 7.32
C PRO A 155 -8.39 12.07 7.86
N ARG A 156 -8.05 10.81 8.19
CA ARG A 156 -8.84 9.78 8.87
C ARG A 156 -10.00 10.33 9.70
N THR A 157 -11.23 9.98 9.33
CA THR A 157 -12.36 9.99 10.27
C THR A 157 -12.56 8.54 10.70
N GLU A 158 -12.22 8.22 11.96
CA GLU A 158 -12.54 6.92 12.55
C GLU A 158 -14.05 6.76 12.55
N LEU A 159 -14.57 5.83 11.77
CA LEU A 159 -16.03 5.62 11.63
C LEU A 159 -16.40 4.15 11.59
N ILE A 160 -15.86 3.34 12.51
CA ILE A 160 -16.58 2.24 13.17
C ILE A 160 -16.00 2.10 14.58
N ASP A 161 -16.56 2.82 15.56
CA ASP A 161 -16.41 2.45 16.97
C ASP A 161 -17.79 2.09 17.53
N GLY A 162 -18.12 0.82 17.34
CA GLY A 162 -19.26 0.18 17.97
C GLY A 162 -18.89 -0.21 19.39
N ASN A 163 -19.05 0.73 20.32
CA ASN A 163 -19.36 0.54 21.74
C ASN A 163 -18.21 0.60 22.78
N ALA A 164 -18.21 1.73 23.50
CA ALA A 164 -18.03 1.93 24.93
C ALA A 164 -16.63 1.97 25.57
N ASP A 165 -16.34 3.19 26.07
CA ASP A 165 -15.50 3.56 27.22
C ASP A 165 -14.04 3.12 27.23
N HIS A 166 -13.13 4.09 27.01
CA HIS A 166 -12.13 4.48 28.02
C HIS A 166 -11.51 5.85 27.69
N GLN A 167 -11.86 6.85 28.51
CA GLN A 167 -11.06 8.05 28.72
C GLN A 167 -9.68 7.66 29.28
N ALA A 168 -8.60 8.12 28.64
CA ALA A 168 -7.49 8.81 29.33
C ALA A 168 -6.52 9.47 28.32
N ASP A 169 -6.48 10.80 28.40
CA ASP A 169 -5.32 11.68 28.35
C ASP A 169 -4.44 11.80 27.09
N SER A 170 -4.79 12.86 26.35
CA SER A 170 -3.97 14.00 25.89
C SER A 170 -2.44 14.05 26.10
N ASN A 171 -1.82 14.72 25.12
CA ASN A 171 -0.43 15.20 24.98
C ASN A 171 0.52 14.16 24.39
N ILE A 172 1.14 14.42 23.23
CA ILE A 172 2.36 15.23 23.18
C ILE A 172 2.45 15.98 21.84
N ALA A 173 2.61 17.30 21.96
CA ALA A 173 3.17 18.17 20.95
C ALA A 173 4.71 18.06 20.99
N GLY A 174 5.34 18.05 19.81
CA GLY A 174 6.59 18.77 19.57
C GLY A 174 7.91 18.21 20.12
N VAL A 175 8.77 17.85 19.16
CA VAL A 175 10.22 18.18 19.07
C VAL A 175 11.22 17.47 20.00
N ASP A 176 12.28 16.98 19.35
CA ASP A 176 13.63 16.61 19.83
C ASP A 176 13.78 15.43 20.79
N SER A 177 14.39 14.36 20.29
CA SER A 177 15.78 14.04 20.66
C SER A 177 16.36 12.95 19.76
N LEU A 178 17.41 13.33 19.03
CA LEU A 178 18.49 12.46 18.58
C LEU A 178 19.09 11.77 19.80
N ASP A 179 19.05 10.43 19.86
CA ASP A 179 20.06 9.61 20.54
C ASP A 179 19.88 8.14 20.14
N ILE A 180 20.59 7.72 19.09
CA ILE A 180 20.86 6.30 18.85
C ILE A 180 22.36 6.12 18.62
N LEU A 181 23.01 5.75 19.72
CA LEU A 181 24.22 4.94 19.91
C LEU A 181 25.34 4.98 18.85
N ILE A 182 26.41 5.69 19.21
CA ILE A 182 27.80 5.39 18.82
C ILE A 182 28.34 4.32 19.80
N PRO A 183 28.92 3.19 19.34
CA PRO A 183 29.58 2.25 20.25
C PRO A 183 30.92 2.82 20.74
N SER A 184 31.09 2.89 22.06
CA SER A 184 32.31 3.37 22.70
C SER A 184 33.45 2.35 22.58
N SER A 185 34.57 2.79 22.01
CA SER A 185 35.85 2.10 22.06
C SER A 185 36.49 2.31 23.44
N GLY A 186 36.32 1.33 24.32
CA GLY A 186 36.99 1.28 25.62
C GLY A 186 38.48 0.95 25.48
N HIS A 187 39.34 1.97 25.63
CA HIS A 187 40.71 1.77 26.05
C HIS A 187 40.73 1.24 27.50
N SER A 188 41.42 0.12 27.74
CA SER A 188 41.88 -0.30 29.07
C SER A 188 43.40 -0.36 29.04
N SER A 189 44.01 0.49 29.86
CA SER A 189 45.45 0.62 30.05
C SER A 189 46.01 -0.45 31.00
N LEU A 190 47.08 -1.11 30.55
CA LEU A 190 48.30 -1.53 31.25
C LEU A 190 48.25 -1.88 32.76
N SER A 191 48.64 -3.13 33.04
CA SER A 191 49.50 -3.60 34.15
C SER A 191 50.03 -4.97 33.70
N ARG A 192 51.32 -5.31 33.66
CA ARG A 192 52.53 -4.94 34.41
C ARG A 192 53.73 -4.81 33.48
#